data_AF-A0A7S3IZN2-F1
#
_entry.id   AF-A0A7S3IZN2-F1
#
_cell.length_a   1.000
_cell.length_b   1.000
_cell.length_c   1.000
_cell.angle_alpha   90.00
_cell.angle_beta   90.00
_cell.angle_gamma   90.00
#
_symmetry.space_group_name_H-M   'P 1'
#
loop_
_entity.id
_entity.type
_entity.pdbx_description
1 polymer ?
#
loop_
_entity_poly.entity_id
_entity_poly.type
_entity_poly.pdbx_seq_one_letter_code
_entity_poly.pdbx_strand_id
1 'polypeptide(L)'
;MIQESNVGIGIVGKEGLQASLAADFSITQFSHLRELILWHGRLSYKRTASLAQFVIHRGLIISVIQAVFSIVFYFVAIPIYNGYLMLGYATVYTSLPVFSLVFDTDCEKEAVLNFPPLYKTLQKGRLLTFKTFLIWTWKSMYQGSVILMFSVQFFNDSFVNIVTITFSALIMIELLNVYTEINRFDKKMFLVLFITALVYFVSIWIFRNYFDLGYIDFMFIVKISLIVAIAWLPLHLIKKIVELC
;
A
#
# COMPACT_ATOMS: atom_id res chain seq x y z
N MET A 1 18.04 23.42 -23.37
CA MET A 1 17.02 23.97 -22.44
C MET A 1 16.00 22.92 -22.03
N ILE A 2 15.15 22.41 -22.95
CA ILE A 2 14.10 21.42 -22.59
C ILE A 2 14.71 20.13 -22.03
N GLN A 3 15.71 19.56 -22.70
CA GLN A 3 16.41 18.34 -22.25
C GLN A 3 17.28 18.53 -21.01
N GLU A 4 17.65 19.78 -20.69
CA GLU A 4 18.46 20.12 -19.50
C GLU A 4 17.58 20.37 -18.27
N SER A 5 16.25 20.41 -18.44
CA SER A 5 15.30 20.63 -17.35
C SER A 5 14.86 19.31 -16.72
N ASN A 6 14.42 19.33 -15.46
CA ASN A 6 13.94 18.11 -14.80
C ASN A 6 12.64 17.55 -15.43
N VAL A 7 11.84 18.42 -16.05
CA VAL A 7 10.64 18.05 -16.80
C VAL A 7 10.54 18.97 -18.01
N GLY A 8 10.76 18.43 -19.20
CA GLY A 8 10.67 19.12 -20.47
C GLY A 8 9.23 19.18 -20.97
N ILE A 9 8.69 20.38 -21.20
CA ILE A 9 7.34 20.56 -21.77
C ILE A 9 7.45 21.31 -23.09
N GLY A 10 7.06 20.64 -24.17
CA GLY A 10 7.11 21.15 -25.53
C GLY A 10 5.72 21.57 -26.01
N ILE A 11 5.65 22.71 -26.70
CA ILE A 11 4.40 23.19 -27.32
C ILE A 11 4.44 22.84 -28.81
N VAL A 12 3.37 22.25 -29.31
CA VAL A 12 3.20 21.91 -30.73
C VAL A 12 3.20 23.19 -31.56
N GLY A 13 4.27 23.41 -32.33
CA GLY A 13 4.41 24.53 -33.25
C GLY A 13 3.72 24.25 -34.59
N LYS A 14 3.28 25.31 -35.28
CA LYS A 14 2.74 25.21 -36.65
C LYS A 14 3.83 25.00 -37.70
N GLU A 15 5.02 25.53 -37.44
CA GLU A 15 6.14 25.56 -38.39
C GLU A 15 7.19 24.47 -38.10
N GLY A 16 7.13 23.84 -36.92
CA GLY A 16 8.07 22.79 -36.53
C GLY A 16 7.71 22.14 -35.20
N LEU A 17 8.01 20.85 -35.08
CA LEU A 17 7.69 20.02 -33.93
C LEU A 17 8.90 19.63 -33.10
N GLN A 18 10.10 20.13 -33.42
CA GLN A 18 11.36 19.68 -32.82
C GLN A 18 11.36 19.80 -31.29
N ALA A 19 10.90 20.94 -30.76
CA ALA A 19 10.79 21.14 -29.30
C ALA A 19 9.73 20.22 -28.65
N SER A 20 8.65 19.91 -29.36
CA SER A 20 7.59 19.01 -28.88
C SER A 20 8.01 17.53 -28.93
N LEU A 21 8.81 17.14 -29.92
CA LEU A 21 9.31 15.77 -30.06
C LEU A 21 10.45 15.48 -29.09
N ALA A 22 11.19 16.51 -28.69
CA ALA A 22 12.29 16.42 -27.74
C ALA A 22 11.86 16.65 -26.26
N ALA A 23 10.56 16.72 -25.97
CA ALA A 23 10.02 16.99 -24.63
C ALA A 23 9.36 15.75 -24.00
N ASP A 24 9.28 15.73 -22.66
CA ASP A 24 8.59 14.66 -21.90
C ASP A 24 7.06 14.75 -22.06
N PHE A 25 6.54 15.97 -22.10
CA PHE A 25 5.13 16.26 -22.37
C PHE A 25 4.99 17.17 -23.58
N SER A 26 4.09 16.80 -24.48
CA SER A 26 3.66 17.63 -25.61
C SER A 26 2.28 18.22 -25.35
N ILE A 27 2.17 19.54 -25.41
CA ILE A 27 0.90 20.26 -25.29
C ILE A 27 0.62 21.12 -26.52
N THR A 28 -0.64 21.29 -26.87
CA THR A 28 -1.03 22.08 -28.05
C THR A 28 -1.05 23.59 -27.79
N GLN A 29 -1.25 24.00 -26.54
CA GLN A 29 -1.38 25.41 -26.14
C GLN A 29 -0.80 25.62 -24.75
N PHE A 30 -0.22 26.79 -24.49
CA PHE A 30 0.37 27.12 -23.18
C PHE A 30 -0.66 27.12 -22.05
N SER A 31 -1.94 27.41 -22.33
CA SER A 31 -3.05 27.37 -21.36
C SER A 31 -3.21 25.99 -20.69
N HIS A 32 -2.92 24.90 -21.41
CA HIS A 32 -2.98 23.53 -20.87
C HIS A 32 -1.91 23.25 -19.80
N LEU A 33 -0.86 24.07 -19.73
CA LEU A 33 0.18 23.95 -18.71
C LEU A 33 -0.40 24.09 -17.29
N ARG A 34 -1.40 24.96 -17.12
CA ARG A 34 -2.08 25.17 -15.82
C ARG A 34 -2.71 23.87 -15.33
N GLU A 35 -3.40 23.15 -16.20
CA GLU A 35 -4.03 21.88 -15.85
C GLU A 35 -2.99 20.78 -15.64
N LEU A 36 -2.01 20.67 -16.54
CA LEU A 36 -0.95 19.67 -16.46
C LEU A 36 -0.20 19.74 -15.12
N ILE A 37 0.20 20.94 -14.69
CA ILE A 37 0.96 21.09 -13.44
C ILE A 37 0.04 20.96 -12.23
N LEU A 38 -1.04 21.75 -12.16
CA LEU A 38 -1.82 21.88 -10.93
C LEU A 38 -2.62 20.61 -10.63
N TRP A 39 -3.22 19.98 -11.64
CA TRP A 39 -4.03 18.78 -11.47
C TRP A 39 -3.19 17.51 -11.61
N HIS A 40 -2.61 17.26 -12.79
CA HIS A 40 -1.89 16.01 -13.04
C HIS A 40 -0.59 15.91 -12.24
N GLY A 41 0.17 17.00 -12.11
CA GLY A 41 1.36 17.05 -11.26
C GLY A 41 1.06 16.78 -9.79
N ARG A 42 -0.02 17.36 -9.24
CA ARG A 42 -0.48 17.08 -7.86
C ARG A 42 -0.82 15.61 -7.67
N LEU A 43 -1.64 15.06 -8.56
CA LEU A 43 -2.07 13.66 -8.47
C LEU A 43 -0.87 12.72 -8.59
N SER A 44 0.03 12.97 -9.54
CA SER A 44 1.25 12.19 -9.73
C SER A 44 2.10 12.16 -8.46
N TYR A 45 2.37 13.32 -7.85
CA TYR A 45 3.17 13.40 -6.63
C TYR A 45 2.49 12.69 -5.45
N LYS A 46 1.20 12.97 -5.19
CA LYS A 46 0.47 12.37 -4.06
C LYS A 46 0.33 10.85 -4.17
N ARG A 47 -0.12 10.38 -5.34
CA ARG A 47 -0.37 8.95 -5.59
C ARG A 47 0.92 8.16 -5.59
N THR A 48 1.97 8.68 -6.23
CA THR A 48 3.29 8.01 -6.24
C THR A 48 3.89 7.96 -4.84
N ALA A 49 3.73 9.03 -4.03
CA ALA A 49 4.24 9.03 -2.66
C ALA A 49 3.55 7.98 -1.78
N SER A 50 2.22 7.89 -1.84
CA SER A 50 1.45 6.87 -1.13
C SER A 50 1.83 5.46 -1.61
N LEU A 51 1.84 5.25 -2.93
CA LEU A 51 2.21 3.98 -3.55
C LEU A 51 3.59 3.50 -3.11
N ALA A 52 4.59 4.37 -3.13
CA ALA A 52 5.96 4.04 -2.73
C ALA A 52 6.02 3.59 -1.26
N GLN A 53 5.31 4.28 -0.36
CA GLN A 53 5.26 3.93 1.05
C GLN A 53 4.61 2.57 1.30
N PHE A 54 3.52 2.25 0.59
CA PHE A 54 2.90 0.93 0.64
C PHE A 54 3.82 -0.16 0.12
N VAL A 55 4.53 0.07 -0.98
CA VAL A 55 5.48 -0.92 -1.53
C VAL A 55 6.61 -1.20 -0.53
N ILE A 56 7.13 -0.16 0.13
CA ILE A 56 8.14 -0.30 1.19
C ILE A 56 7.57 -1.13 2.36
N HIS A 57 6.40 -0.76 2.86
CA HIS A 57 5.75 -1.45 3.98
C HIS A 57 5.50 -2.94 3.70
N ARG A 58 4.89 -3.21 2.54
CA ARG A 58 4.54 -4.54 2.04
C ARG A 58 5.74 -5.48 2.01
N GLY A 59 6.91 -4.98 1.62
CA GLY A 59 8.15 -5.76 1.62
C GLY A 59 8.72 -5.94 3.03
N LEU A 60 8.77 -4.86 3.81
CA LEU A 60 9.36 -4.89 5.15
C LEU A 60 8.58 -5.76 6.13
N ILE A 61 7.25 -5.76 6.08
CA ILE A 61 6.43 -6.51 7.04
C ILE A 61 6.67 -8.02 6.96
N ILE A 62 6.86 -8.58 5.75
CA ILE A 62 7.22 -9.99 5.58
C ILE A 62 8.60 -10.27 6.17
N SER A 63 9.58 -9.42 5.88
CA SER A 63 10.93 -9.57 6.41
C SER A 63 10.95 -9.51 7.94
N VAL A 64 10.12 -8.65 8.55
CA VAL A 64 9.96 -8.56 10.00
C VAL A 64 9.31 -9.84 10.55
N ILE A 65 8.22 -10.32 9.94
CA ILE A 65 7.60 -11.59 10.36
C ILE A 65 8.62 -12.72 10.31
N GLN A 66 9.38 -12.84 9.23
CA GLN A 66 10.42 -13.86 9.09
C GLN A 66 11.53 -13.70 10.13
N ALA A 67 12.00 -12.48 10.39
CA ALA A 67 13.05 -12.22 11.37
C ALA A 67 12.61 -12.59 12.79
N VAL A 68 11.40 -12.15 13.18
CA VAL A 68 10.83 -12.49 14.48
C VAL A 68 10.55 -13.99 14.58
N PHE A 69 10.18 -14.65 13.47
CA PHE A 69 9.99 -16.11 13.43
C PHE A 69 11.29 -16.82 13.74
N SER A 70 12.35 -16.46 13.03
CA SER A 70 13.67 -17.03 13.30
C SER A 70 14.11 -16.77 14.75
N ILE A 71 13.88 -15.58 15.32
CA ILE A 71 14.24 -15.30 16.73
C ILE A 71 13.47 -16.22 17.70
N VAL A 72 12.16 -16.36 17.52
CA VAL A 72 11.30 -17.18 18.42
C VAL A 72 11.64 -18.66 18.32
N PHE A 73 11.98 -19.14 17.13
CA PHE A 73 12.33 -20.54 16.87
C PHE A 73 13.85 -20.77 16.82
N TYR A 74 14.60 -20.20 17.76
CA TYR A 74 16.04 -20.48 17.99
C TYR A 74 16.96 -20.23 16.78
N PHE A 75 16.75 -19.13 16.07
CA PHE A 75 17.48 -18.73 14.85
C PHE A 75 17.44 -19.74 13.71
N VAL A 76 16.37 -20.56 13.64
CA VAL A 76 16.16 -21.49 12.54
C VAL A 76 15.89 -20.72 11.24
N ALA A 77 16.63 -21.11 10.18
CA ALA A 77 16.56 -20.51 8.85
C ALA A 77 15.51 -21.20 7.96
N ILE A 78 14.31 -21.46 8.49
CA ILE A 78 13.19 -22.01 7.74
C ILE A 78 12.25 -20.87 7.35
N PRO A 79 11.86 -20.75 6.06
CA PRO A 79 10.90 -19.75 5.64
C PRO A 79 9.52 -20.07 6.21
N ILE A 80 8.87 -19.08 6.84
CA ILE A 80 7.49 -19.22 7.32
C ILE A 80 6.52 -19.38 6.15
N TYR A 81 6.72 -18.62 5.06
CA TYR A 81 5.86 -18.66 3.88
C TYR A 81 6.55 -19.38 2.72
N ASN A 82 5.82 -20.30 2.09
CA ASN A 82 6.28 -20.97 0.87
C ASN A 82 6.36 -19.97 -0.32
N GLY A 83 7.21 -20.26 -1.30
CA GLY A 83 7.36 -19.46 -2.53
C GLY A 83 6.05 -19.18 -3.28
N TYR A 84 5.10 -20.13 -3.31
CA TYR A 84 3.78 -19.88 -3.92
C TYR A 84 2.95 -18.85 -3.15
N LEU A 85 2.98 -18.89 -1.82
CA LEU A 85 2.30 -17.91 -0.98
C LEU A 85 2.96 -16.53 -1.12
N MET A 86 4.30 -16.47 -1.17
CA MET A 86 5.03 -15.23 -1.41
C MET A 86 4.73 -14.64 -2.79
N LEU A 87 4.64 -15.48 -3.82
CA LEU A 87 4.25 -15.05 -5.16
C LEU A 87 2.84 -14.48 -5.15
N GLY A 88 1.88 -15.19 -4.56
CA GLY A 88 0.50 -14.74 -4.42
C GLY A 88 0.39 -13.41 -3.65
N TYR A 89 1.14 -13.29 -2.55
CA TYR A 89 1.23 -12.05 -1.78
C TYR A 89 1.72 -10.89 -2.64
N ALA A 90 2.88 -11.04 -3.30
CA ALA A 90 3.53 -9.97 -4.05
C ALA A 90 2.78 -9.56 -5.32
N THR A 91 1.91 -10.42 -5.86
CA THR A 91 1.22 -10.20 -7.13
C THR A 91 -0.28 -10.01 -6.95
N VAL A 92 -1.00 -11.01 -6.46
CA VAL A 92 -2.46 -11.04 -6.46
C VAL A 92 -3.04 -10.32 -5.25
N TYR A 93 -2.56 -10.62 -4.04
CA TYR A 93 -3.25 -10.21 -2.81
C TYR A 93 -2.93 -8.77 -2.37
N THR A 94 -1.81 -8.21 -2.81
CA THR A 94 -1.41 -6.86 -2.39
C THR A 94 -1.25 -5.87 -3.53
N SER A 95 -0.90 -6.31 -4.75
CA SER A 95 -0.69 -5.35 -5.84
C SER A 95 -2.00 -4.71 -6.30
N LEU A 96 -3.07 -5.49 -6.49
CA LEU A 96 -4.36 -4.96 -6.94
C LEU A 96 -4.92 -3.89 -5.96
N PRO A 97 -5.01 -4.14 -4.64
CA PRO A 97 -5.39 -3.12 -3.66
C PRO A 97 -4.50 -1.87 -3.70
N VAL A 98 -3.18 -2.05 -3.72
CA VAL A 98 -2.24 -0.94 -3.67
C VAL A 98 -2.30 -0.10 -4.95
N PHE A 99 -2.46 -0.71 -6.12
CA PHE A 99 -2.67 0.01 -7.38
C PHE A 99 -4.00 0.74 -7.43
N SER A 100 -5.01 0.33 -6.65
CA SER A 100 -6.27 1.07 -6.59
C SER A 100 -6.09 2.51 -6.09
N LEU A 101 -5.04 2.78 -5.29
CA LEU A 101 -4.68 4.13 -4.81
C LEU A 101 -4.32 5.09 -5.95
N VAL A 102 -4.00 4.59 -7.15
CA VAL A 102 -3.78 5.42 -8.34
C VAL A 102 -5.08 6.13 -8.77
N PHE A 103 -6.24 5.63 -8.37
CA PHE A 103 -7.52 6.28 -8.63
C PHE A 103 -7.92 7.27 -7.53
N ASP A 104 -7.22 7.29 -6.39
CA ASP A 104 -7.57 8.17 -5.27
C ASP A 104 -7.42 9.65 -5.64
N THR A 105 -8.36 10.47 -5.17
CA THR A 105 -8.35 11.92 -5.36
C THR A 105 -8.66 12.59 -4.04
N ASP A 106 -7.78 13.50 -3.63
CA ASP A 106 -7.93 14.21 -2.36
C ASP A 106 -8.86 15.42 -2.48
N CYS A 107 -9.05 15.95 -3.68
CA CYS A 107 -9.88 17.12 -3.96
C CYS A 107 -10.38 17.11 -5.40
N GLU A 108 -11.41 17.91 -5.69
CA GLU A 108 -11.99 18.02 -7.02
C GLU A 108 -11.13 18.90 -7.93
N LYS A 109 -11.11 18.57 -9.23
CA LYS A 109 -10.29 19.26 -10.24
C LYS A 109 -10.57 20.77 -10.27
N GLU A 110 -11.84 21.15 -10.19
CA GLU A 110 -12.27 22.54 -10.19
C GLU A 110 -11.74 23.30 -8.97
N ALA A 111 -11.76 22.68 -7.78
CA ALA A 111 -11.22 23.28 -6.56
C ALA A 111 -9.71 23.55 -6.67
N VAL A 112 -8.96 22.60 -7.25
CA VAL A 112 -7.50 22.76 -7.47
C VAL A 112 -7.20 23.88 -8.45
N LEU A 113 -7.96 23.97 -9.54
CA LEU A 113 -7.77 25.00 -10.55
C LEU A 113 -8.17 26.38 -10.01
N ASN A 114 -9.24 26.48 -9.22
CA ASN A 114 -9.72 27.74 -8.64
C ASN A 114 -8.85 28.22 -7.47
N PHE A 115 -8.13 27.33 -6.79
CA PHE A 115 -7.23 27.68 -5.70
C PHE A 115 -5.78 27.16 -5.90
N PRO A 116 -5.00 27.74 -6.84
CA PRO A 116 -3.61 27.35 -7.11
C PRO A 116 -2.65 27.35 -5.92
N PRO A 117 -2.79 28.18 -4.86
CA PRO A 117 -1.92 28.13 -3.69
C PRO A 117 -1.86 26.77 -3.01
N LEU A 118 -2.88 25.90 -3.20
CA LEU A 118 -2.88 24.53 -2.71
C LEU A 118 -1.66 23.72 -3.18
N TYR A 119 -1.11 24.04 -4.36
CA TYR A 119 0.07 23.36 -4.93
C TYR A 119 1.35 23.64 -4.12
N LYS A 120 1.47 24.81 -3.47
CA LYS A 120 2.66 25.17 -2.65
C LYS A 120 2.90 24.18 -1.50
N THR A 121 1.87 23.50 -1.03
CA THR A 121 1.99 22.48 0.02
C THR A 121 2.82 21.28 -0.43
N LEU A 122 2.75 20.93 -1.72
CA LEU A 122 3.42 19.78 -2.32
C LEU A 122 4.90 20.06 -2.58
N GLN A 123 5.23 21.31 -2.95
CA GLN A 123 6.60 21.76 -3.20
C GLN A 123 7.52 21.61 -1.98
N LYS A 124 6.95 21.55 -0.77
CA LYS A 124 7.71 21.29 0.47
C LYS A 124 8.21 19.85 0.59
N GLY A 125 7.83 18.95 -0.32
CA GLY A 125 8.34 17.58 -0.36
C GLY A 125 7.87 16.69 0.80
N ARG A 126 6.86 17.11 1.57
CA ARG A 126 6.54 16.50 2.88
C ARG A 126 5.97 15.08 2.82
N LEU A 127 5.43 14.67 1.68
CA LEU A 127 4.79 13.36 1.54
C LEU A 127 5.80 12.23 1.42
N LEU A 128 6.99 12.49 0.88
CA LEU A 128 8.05 11.49 0.73
C LEU A 128 9.35 12.08 1.27
N THR A 129 9.55 11.89 2.57
CA THR A 129 10.74 12.32 3.32
C THR A 129 11.35 11.14 4.08
N PHE A 130 12.58 11.32 4.56
CA PHE A 130 13.20 10.34 5.46
C PHE A 130 12.38 10.11 6.73
N LYS A 131 11.70 11.15 7.24
CA LYS A 131 10.79 11.04 8.38
C LYS A 131 9.60 10.12 8.06
N THR A 132 8.92 10.32 6.93
CA THR A 132 7.80 9.45 6.54
C THR A 132 8.27 8.03 6.29
N PHE A 133 9.44 7.85 5.67
CA PHE A 133 10.04 6.53 5.49
C PHE A 133 10.22 5.79 6.83
N LEU A 134 10.82 6.45 7.84
CA LEU A 134 11.00 5.86 9.15
C LEU A 134 9.66 5.51 9.84
N ILE A 135 8.64 6.36 9.70
CA ILE A 135 7.30 6.07 10.23
C ILE A 135 6.75 4.77 9.63
N TRP A 136 6.86 4.60 8.31
CA TRP A 136 6.41 3.38 7.62
C TRP A 136 7.26 2.15 7.97
N THR A 137 8.58 2.33 8.17
CA THR A 137 9.46 1.27 8.67
C THR A 137 9.04 0.80 10.06
N TRP A 138 8.79 1.73 10.99
CA TRP A 138 8.31 1.40 12.33
C TRP A 138 6.93 0.76 12.33
N LYS A 139 6.01 1.24 11.47
CA LYS A 139 4.72 0.59 11.23
C LYS A 139 4.88 -0.86 10.82
N SER A 140 5.80 -1.14 9.90
CA SER A 140 6.11 -2.51 9.42
C SER A 140 6.69 -3.38 10.54
N MET A 141 7.63 -2.84 11.32
CA MET A 141 8.22 -3.54 12.47
C MET A 141 7.16 -3.89 13.52
N TYR A 142 6.29 -2.95 13.85
CA TYR A 142 5.21 -3.16 14.81
C TYR A 142 4.21 -4.21 14.31
N GLN A 143 3.63 -4.01 13.12
CA GLN A 143 2.61 -4.91 12.60
C GLN A 143 3.16 -6.33 12.37
N GLY A 144 4.35 -6.46 11.79
CA GLY A 144 4.97 -7.77 11.58
C GLY A 144 5.28 -8.51 12.88
N SER A 145 5.80 -7.81 13.89
CA SER A 145 6.07 -8.40 15.21
C SER A 145 4.80 -8.82 15.92
N VAL A 146 3.75 -7.97 15.91
CA VAL A 146 2.46 -8.28 16.53
C VAL A 146 1.80 -9.47 15.86
N ILE A 147 1.73 -9.50 14.52
CA ILE A 147 1.14 -10.61 13.77
C ILE A 147 1.75 -11.93 14.23
N LEU A 148 3.09 -12.00 14.26
CA LEU A 148 3.74 -13.25 14.60
C LEU A 148 3.64 -13.59 16.07
N MET A 149 3.93 -12.66 16.99
CA MET A 149 3.94 -12.93 18.43
C MET A 149 2.59 -13.45 18.91
N PHE A 150 1.48 -12.85 18.44
CA PHE A 150 0.15 -13.33 18.78
C PHE A 150 -0.19 -14.64 18.05
N SER A 151 0.26 -14.83 16.81
CA SER A 151 0.03 -16.11 16.11
C SER A 151 0.73 -17.28 16.79
N VAL A 152 1.92 -17.06 17.38
CA VAL A 152 2.63 -18.06 18.19
C VAL A 152 1.85 -18.39 19.48
N GLN A 153 1.18 -17.42 20.11
CA GLN A 153 0.35 -17.69 21.29
C GLN A 153 -0.89 -18.54 20.98
N PHE A 154 -1.43 -18.44 19.75
CA PHE A 154 -2.59 -19.21 19.31
C PHE A 154 -2.22 -20.53 18.60
N PHE A 155 -0.93 -20.86 18.57
CA PHE A 155 -0.37 -22.05 17.95
C PHE A 155 -0.83 -23.33 18.67
N ASN A 156 -1.44 -24.24 17.92
CA ASN A 156 -1.76 -25.60 18.37
C ASN A 156 -0.91 -26.58 17.55
N ASP A 157 0.29 -26.89 18.04
CA ASP A 157 1.24 -27.96 17.68
C ASP A 157 1.61 -28.22 16.19
N SER A 158 1.08 -27.47 15.23
CA SER A 158 1.33 -27.65 13.79
C SER A 158 1.82 -26.39 13.10
N PHE A 159 2.95 -26.49 12.40
CA PHE A 159 3.53 -25.41 11.60
C PHE A 159 2.54 -24.87 10.53
N VAL A 160 1.66 -25.71 9.98
CA VAL A 160 0.67 -25.26 8.99
C VAL A 160 -0.34 -24.28 9.61
N ASN A 161 -0.63 -24.43 10.90
CA ASN A 161 -1.56 -23.55 11.62
C ASN A 161 -0.97 -22.14 11.81
N ILE A 162 0.33 -22.04 12.16
CA ILE A 162 0.98 -20.72 12.26
C ILE A 162 0.99 -20.01 10.92
N VAL A 163 1.30 -20.72 9.83
CA VAL A 163 1.28 -20.16 8.46
C VAL A 163 -0.12 -19.67 8.10
N THR A 164 -1.14 -20.46 8.38
CA THR A 164 -2.54 -20.13 8.07
C THR A 164 -2.99 -18.87 8.81
N ILE A 165 -2.72 -18.77 10.11
CA ILE A 165 -3.11 -17.59 10.93
C ILE A 165 -2.32 -16.35 10.51
N THR A 166 -0.98 -16.45 10.46
CA THR A 166 -0.09 -15.31 10.15
C THR A 166 -0.36 -14.75 8.76
N PHE A 167 -0.49 -15.59 7.75
CA PHE A 167 -0.73 -15.16 6.37
C PHE A 167 -2.13 -14.54 6.23
N SER A 168 -3.16 -15.12 6.87
CA SER A 168 -4.51 -14.54 6.87
C SER A 168 -4.55 -13.16 7.53
N ALA A 169 -3.93 -13.02 8.71
CA ALA A 169 -3.85 -11.75 9.42
C ALA A 169 -3.08 -10.70 8.61
N LEU A 170 -1.98 -11.10 7.96
CA LEU A 170 -1.19 -10.24 7.08
C LEU A 170 -2.02 -9.68 5.92
N ILE A 171 -2.75 -10.51 5.18
CA ILE A 171 -3.59 -10.05 4.06
C ILE A 171 -4.69 -9.11 4.55
N MET A 172 -5.35 -9.44 5.67
CA MET A 172 -6.42 -8.58 6.21
C MET A 172 -5.89 -7.22 6.69
N ILE A 173 -4.72 -7.19 7.33
CA ILE A 173 -4.06 -5.94 7.74
C ILE A 173 -3.69 -5.09 6.53
N GLU A 174 -3.15 -5.67 5.46
CA GLU A 174 -2.81 -4.94 4.24
C GLU A 174 -4.06 -4.33 3.58
N LEU A 175 -5.16 -5.08 3.48
CA LEU A 175 -6.43 -4.55 2.96
C LEU A 175 -6.97 -3.39 3.81
N LEU A 176 -6.90 -3.50 5.14
CA LEU A 176 -7.31 -2.43 6.05
C LEU A 176 -6.37 -1.22 5.98
N ASN A 177 -5.07 -1.43 5.85
CA ASN A 177 -4.08 -0.37 5.67
C ASN A 177 -4.39 0.42 4.40
N VAL A 178 -4.66 -0.26 3.28
CA VAL A 178 -5.07 0.39 2.03
C VAL A 178 -6.37 1.16 2.20
N TYR A 179 -7.40 0.53 2.77
CA TYR A 179 -8.71 1.15 3.01
C TYR A 179 -8.60 2.47 3.80
N THR A 180 -7.70 2.51 4.78
CA THR A 180 -7.48 3.67 5.66
C THR A 180 -6.80 4.85 4.96
N GLU A 181 -6.04 4.59 3.89
CA GLU A 181 -5.34 5.64 3.15
C GLU A 181 -6.21 6.27 2.05
N ILE A 182 -7.35 5.66 1.73
CA ILE A 182 -8.30 6.19 0.74
C ILE A 182 -8.88 7.50 1.26
N ASN A 183 -8.66 8.59 0.52
CA ASN A 183 -9.23 9.89 0.88
C ASN A 183 -10.69 10.00 0.41
N ARG A 184 -10.95 9.66 -0.86
CA ARG A 184 -12.31 9.71 -1.43
C ARG A 184 -12.83 8.30 -1.68
N PHE A 185 -13.99 7.99 -1.09
CA PHE A 185 -14.68 6.73 -1.33
C PHE A 185 -15.13 6.61 -2.80
N ASP A 186 -14.37 5.87 -3.59
CA ASP A 186 -14.79 5.37 -4.90
C ASP A 186 -15.26 3.92 -4.78
N LYS A 187 -16.46 3.63 -5.34
CA LYS A 187 -17.03 2.28 -5.40
C LYS A 187 -16.07 1.29 -6.06
N LYS A 188 -15.26 1.74 -7.02
CA LYS A 188 -14.27 0.90 -7.71
C LYS A 188 -13.17 0.43 -6.77
N MET A 189 -12.65 1.30 -5.91
CA MET A 189 -11.59 0.95 -4.95
C MET A 189 -12.12 -0.05 -3.92
N PHE A 190 -13.33 0.16 -3.41
CA PHE A 190 -13.97 -0.80 -2.50
C PHE A 190 -14.20 -2.15 -3.17
N LEU A 191 -14.67 -2.16 -4.42
CA LEU A 191 -14.86 -3.38 -5.21
C LEU A 191 -13.53 -4.14 -5.40
N VAL A 192 -12.42 -3.44 -5.66
CA VAL A 192 -11.09 -4.07 -5.75
C VAL A 192 -10.70 -4.71 -4.41
N LEU A 193 -10.85 -4.01 -3.29
CA LEU A 193 -10.55 -4.57 -1.96
C LEU A 193 -11.39 -5.83 -1.67
N PHE A 194 -12.69 -5.78 -1.98
CA PHE A 194 -13.60 -6.90 -1.80
C PHE A 194 -13.25 -8.09 -2.69
N ILE A 195 -12.96 -7.85 -3.98
CA ILE A 195 -12.53 -8.90 -4.91
C ILE A 195 -11.23 -9.54 -4.42
N THR A 196 -10.26 -8.74 -3.95
CA THR A 196 -9.00 -9.28 -3.44
C THR A 196 -9.21 -10.14 -2.20
N ALA A 197 -10.09 -9.74 -1.28
CA ALA A 197 -10.46 -10.57 -0.13
C ALA A 197 -11.11 -11.89 -0.57
N LEU A 198 -12.02 -11.85 -1.54
CA LEU A 198 -12.67 -13.05 -2.10
C LEU A 198 -11.65 -13.98 -2.76
N VAL A 199 -10.76 -13.43 -3.61
CA VAL A 199 -9.68 -14.18 -4.25
C VAL A 199 -8.78 -14.84 -3.21
N TYR A 200 -8.49 -14.16 -2.11
CA TYR A 200 -7.75 -14.75 -1.01
C TYR A 200 -8.50 -15.93 -0.37
N PHE A 201 -9.78 -15.81 -0.04
CA PHE A 201 -10.56 -16.93 0.51
C PHE A 201 -10.64 -18.12 -0.45
N VAL A 202 -10.79 -17.87 -1.76
CA VAL A 202 -10.75 -18.92 -2.78
C VAL A 202 -9.36 -19.57 -2.84
N SER A 203 -8.29 -18.79 -2.68
CA SER A 203 -6.92 -19.31 -2.67
C SER A 203 -6.67 -20.28 -1.52
N ILE A 204 -7.26 -20.05 -0.34
CA ILE A 204 -7.17 -20.97 0.80
C ILE A 204 -7.73 -22.35 0.41
N TRP A 205 -8.83 -22.38 -0.33
CA TRP A 205 -9.44 -23.61 -0.82
C TRP A 205 -8.65 -24.32 -1.93
N ILE A 206 -7.93 -23.56 -2.76
CA ILE A 206 -7.07 -24.09 -3.83
C ILE A 206 -5.77 -24.65 -3.25
N PHE A 207 -5.15 -23.94 -2.30
CA PHE A 207 -3.85 -24.24 -1.72
C PHE A 207 -3.97 -25.07 -0.42
N ARG A 208 -4.77 -26.14 -0.43
CA ARG A 208 -5.05 -26.99 0.74
C ARG A 208 -3.83 -27.68 1.34
N ASN A 209 -2.76 -27.84 0.56
CA ASN A 209 -1.51 -28.42 1.04
C ASN A 209 -0.70 -27.43 1.90
N TYR A 210 -1.04 -26.14 1.85
CA TYR A 210 -0.36 -25.06 2.57
C TYR A 210 -1.22 -24.41 3.65
N PHE A 211 -2.54 -24.63 3.61
CA PHE A 211 -3.50 -24.14 4.59
C PHE A 211 -4.25 -25.31 5.23
N ASP A 212 -4.36 -25.31 6.55
CA ASP A 212 -5.16 -26.31 7.25
C ASP A 212 -6.64 -25.89 7.24
N LEU A 213 -7.42 -26.47 6.33
CA LEU A 213 -8.86 -26.20 6.22
C LEU A 213 -9.64 -26.70 7.44
N GLY A 214 -9.16 -27.73 8.15
CA GLY A 214 -9.81 -28.24 9.35
C GLY A 214 -9.70 -27.28 10.54
N TYR A 215 -8.72 -26.37 10.48
CA TYR A 215 -8.49 -25.33 11.48
C TYR A 215 -9.34 -24.06 11.25
N ILE A 216 -9.98 -23.92 10.09
CA ILE A 216 -10.78 -22.73 9.74
C ILE A 216 -12.18 -22.88 10.33
N ASP A 217 -12.28 -22.62 11.63
CA ASP A 217 -13.52 -22.58 12.38
C ASP A 217 -13.90 -21.15 12.76
N PHE A 218 -14.97 -20.98 13.54
CA PHE A 218 -15.35 -19.68 14.06
C PHE A 218 -14.27 -19.06 14.95
N MET A 219 -13.55 -19.89 15.73
CA MET A 219 -12.49 -19.43 16.61
C MET A 219 -11.28 -18.89 15.84
N PHE A 220 -10.98 -19.44 14.67
CA PHE A 220 -9.98 -18.92 13.75
C PHE A 220 -10.30 -17.50 13.29
N ILE A 221 -11.56 -17.21 12.94
CA ILE A 221 -11.99 -15.86 12.56
C ILE A 221 -11.82 -14.90 13.74
N VAL A 222 -12.16 -15.31 14.96
CA VAL A 222 -11.98 -14.51 16.17
C VAL A 222 -10.50 -14.22 16.43
N LYS A 223 -9.63 -15.23 16.33
CA LYS A 223 -8.18 -15.11 16.50
C LYS A 223 -7.57 -14.12 15.50
N ILE A 224 -7.90 -14.26 14.21
CA ILE A 224 -7.45 -13.32 13.18
C ILE A 224 -7.96 -11.92 13.46
N SER A 225 -9.25 -11.78 13.74
CA SER A 225 -9.87 -10.47 13.99
C SER A 225 -9.21 -9.77 15.18
N LEU A 226 -8.85 -10.51 16.24
CA LEU A 226 -8.12 -9.98 17.39
C LEU A 226 -6.69 -9.55 17.00
N ILE A 227 -5.93 -10.39 16.28
CA ILE A 227 -4.58 -10.04 15.81
C ILE A 227 -4.62 -8.78 14.94
N VAL A 228 -5.54 -8.74 13.98
CA VAL A 228 -5.74 -7.62 13.06
C VAL A 228 -6.10 -6.35 13.83
N ALA A 229 -7.02 -6.45 14.80
CA ALA A 229 -7.43 -5.31 15.63
C ALA A 229 -6.25 -4.75 16.42
N ILE A 230 -5.45 -5.61 17.07
CA ILE A 230 -4.29 -5.17 17.86
C ILE A 230 -3.20 -4.58 16.96
N ALA A 231 -2.94 -5.16 15.79
CA ALA A 231 -1.94 -4.66 14.87
C ALA A 231 -2.35 -3.36 14.15
N TRP A 232 -3.65 -3.12 13.95
CA TRP A 232 -4.15 -1.98 13.16
C TRP A 232 -4.65 -0.81 14.02
N LEU A 233 -5.44 -1.06 15.07
CA LEU A 233 -6.12 0.00 15.84
C LEU A 233 -5.17 1.05 16.44
N PRO A 234 -4.07 0.68 17.15
CA PRO A 234 -3.23 1.68 17.82
C PRO A 234 -2.61 2.67 16.84
N LEU A 235 -2.15 2.17 15.69
CA LEU A 235 -1.56 3.00 14.64
C LEU A 235 -2.58 3.94 14.01
N HIS A 236 -3.81 3.48 13.80
CA HIS A 236 -4.87 4.30 13.24
C HIS A 236 -5.36 5.38 14.22
N LEU A 237 -5.46 5.04 15.51
CA LEU A 237 -5.79 6.02 16.56
C LEU A 237 -4.74 7.11 16.64
N ILE A 238 -3.45 6.75 16.62
CA ILE A 238 -2.35 7.74 16.60
C ILE A 238 -2.46 8.64 15.37
N LYS A 239 -2.71 8.08 14.17
CA LYS A 239 -2.87 8.87 12.94
C LYS A 239 -4.01 9.89 13.08
N LYS A 240 -5.19 9.44 13.55
CA LYS A 240 -6.35 10.33 13.76
C LYS A 240 -6.10 11.42 14.79
N ILE A 241 -5.43 11.11 15.90
CA ILE A 241 -5.08 12.11 16.92
C ILE A 241 -4.14 13.16 16.33
N VAL A 242 -3.15 12.76 15.54
CA VAL A 242 -2.21 13.67 14.87
C VAL A 242 -2.89 14.53 13.80
N GLU A 243 -3.92 14.03 13.12
CA GLU A 243 -4.70 14.80 12.15
C GLU A 243 -5.68 15.80 12.80
N LEU A 244 -6.09 15.56 14.05
CA LEU A 244 -6.97 16.44 14.82
C LEU A 244 -6.24 17.59 15.53
N CYS A 245 -4.93 17.45 15.77
CA CYS A 245 -4.06 18.46 16.40
C CYS A 245 -3.39 19.37 15.35
#